data_AF-U1N948-F1
#
_entry.id   AF-U1N948-F1
#
_cell.length_a   1.000
_cell.length_b   1.000
_cell.length_c   1.000
_cell.angle_alpha   90.00
_cell.angle_beta   90.00
_cell.angle_gamma   90.00
#
_symmetry.space_group_name_H-M   'P 1'
#
loop_
_entity.id
_entity.type
_entity.pdbx_description
1 polymer ?
#
loop_
_entity_poly.entity_id
_entity_poly.type
_entity_poly.pdbx_seq_one_letter_code
_entity_poly.pdbx_strand_id
1 'polypeptide(L)'
;MVTFLAGGTGTPKLLQGAPAVFDPAATTVIANTGDDVELAGHLVCPDVDTVLFSEGGILNTDRWWGIEDDTTETHTEIAELADRAGFADEPRYLSADEQTTGREISRWRRFSGVAEFMEIGDRDRAVHLLRTSLLDEGKRLTEVIKILADAFEVDINLIPMSDDPVATLIHTEADELKRYKNKPRRTKVKPLR
;
A
#
# COMPACT_ATOMS: atom_id res chain seq x y z
N MET A 1 -3.84 21.06 -17.99
CA MET A 1 -3.82 19.66 -17.57
C MET A 1 -2.40 19.32 -17.19
N VAL A 2 -2.17 18.96 -15.92
CA VAL A 2 -0.88 18.52 -15.39
C VAL A 2 -1.02 17.07 -14.94
N THR A 3 0.05 16.28 -15.08
CA THR A 3 0.08 14.88 -14.66
C THR A 3 1.27 14.66 -13.74
N PHE A 4 1.01 14.08 -12.57
CA PHE A 4 2.04 13.64 -11.62
C PHE A 4 2.18 12.11 -11.66
N LEU A 5 3.42 11.63 -11.58
CA LEU A 5 3.69 10.23 -11.27
C LEU A 5 3.95 10.15 -9.77
N ALA A 6 3.13 9.36 -9.06
CA ALA A 6 3.17 9.25 -7.61
C ALA A 6 3.81 7.94 -7.15
N GLY A 7 4.68 8.04 -6.16
CA GLY A 7 5.28 6.90 -5.49
C GLY A 7 5.93 7.31 -4.17
N GLY A 8 5.76 6.49 -3.14
CA GLY A 8 6.17 6.73 -1.78
C GLY A 8 5.60 8.02 -1.17
N THR A 9 6.28 8.51 -0.14
CA THR A 9 5.81 9.64 0.68
C THR A 9 6.20 11.02 0.13
N GLY A 10 6.92 11.07 -0.99
CA GLY A 10 7.41 12.31 -1.60
C GLY A 10 6.34 13.04 -2.40
N THR A 11 5.59 12.31 -3.22
CA THR A 11 4.57 12.91 -4.09
C THR A 11 3.39 13.52 -3.32
N PRO A 12 2.84 12.90 -2.27
CA PRO A 12 1.81 13.52 -1.43
C PRO A 12 2.23 14.90 -0.88
N LYS A 13 3.49 15.06 -0.48
CA LYS A 13 4.04 16.36 -0.03
C LYS A 13 4.02 17.42 -1.13
N LEU A 14 4.30 17.02 -2.36
CA LEU A 14 4.23 17.90 -3.52
C LEU A 14 2.79 18.25 -3.86
N LEU A 15 1.89 17.26 -3.83
CA LEU A 15 0.47 17.42 -4.13
C LEU A 15 -0.23 18.37 -3.15
N GLN A 16 0.12 18.37 -1.86
CA GLN A 16 -0.42 19.36 -0.90
C GLN A 16 -0.16 20.83 -1.31
N GLY A 17 0.93 21.11 -2.03
CA GLY A 17 1.24 22.44 -2.54
C GLY A 17 0.71 22.70 -3.96
N ALA A 18 0.28 21.66 -4.68
CA ALA A 18 -0.11 21.75 -6.08
C ALA A 18 -1.36 22.62 -6.34
N PRO A 19 -2.41 22.64 -5.49
CA PRO A 19 -3.60 23.48 -5.69
C PRO A 19 -3.32 24.98 -5.82
N ALA A 20 -2.18 25.47 -5.31
CA ALA A 20 -1.77 26.86 -5.47
C ALA A 20 -1.38 27.24 -6.91
N VAL A 21 -1.14 26.24 -7.78
CA VAL A 21 -0.64 26.42 -9.15
C VAL A 21 -1.52 25.72 -10.17
N PHE A 22 -2.09 24.56 -9.80
CA PHE A 22 -2.87 23.71 -10.70
C PHE A 22 -4.25 23.47 -10.11
N ASP A 23 -5.28 23.60 -10.93
CA ASP A 23 -6.65 23.21 -10.58
C ASP A 23 -6.71 21.70 -10.28
N PRO A 24 -7.14 21.27 -9.08
CA PRO A 24 -7.28 19.86 -8.73
C PRO A 24 -8.15 19.09 -9.73
N ALA A 25 -9.26 19.67 -10.18
CA ALA A 25 -10.18 19.02 -11.12
C ALA A 25 -9.56 18.80 -12.52
N ALA A 26 -8.46 19.49 -12.84
CA ALA A 26 -7.71 19.33 -14.09
C ALA A 26 -6.36 18.60 -13.90
N THR A 27 -6.13 18.03 -12.71
CA THR A 27 -4.90 17.34 -12.31
C THR A 27 -5.10 15.83 -12.34
N THR A 28 -4.19 15.12 -13.03
CA THR A 28 -4.13 13.65 -13.00
C THR A 28 -2.95 13.18 -12.16
N VAL A 29 -3.17 12.16 -11.35
CA VAL A 29 -2.11 11.49 -10.60
C VAL A 29 -2.11 10.02 -10.98
N ILE A 30 -0.96 9.52 -11.42
CA ILE A 30 -0.74 8.12 -11.74
C ILE A 30 0.08 7.51 -10.61
N ALA A 31 -0.56 6.70 -9.77
CA ALA A 31 0.09 6.06 -8.63
C ALA A 31 0.81 4.76 -9.03
N ASN A 32 2.02 4.59 -8.49
CA ASN A 32 2.77 3.35 -8.59
C ASN A 32 1.99 2.18 -7.96
N THR A 33 1.94 1.04 -8.65
CA THR A 33 1.36 -0.21 -8.15
C THR A 33 2.40 -1.32 -7.98
N GLY A 34 3.69 -1.02 -8.19
CA GLY A 34 4.78 -2.00 -8.05
C GLY A 34 5.02 -2.44 -6.60
N ASP A 35 4.52 -1.64 -5.65
CA ASP A 35 4.64 -1.89 -4.22
C ASP A 35 3.36 -2.50 -3.61
N ASP A 36 2.34 -2.77 -4.45
CA ASP A 36 1.10 -3.40 -4.02
C ASP A 36 1.37 -4.83 -3.49
N VAL A 37 0.64 -5.22 -2.45
CA VAL A 37 0.78 -6.54 -1.81
C VAL A 37 -0.56 -7.13 -1.47
N GLU A 38 -0.68 -8.44 -1.55
CA GLU A 38 -1.72 -9.15 -0.81
C GLU A 38 -1.18 -9.54 0.56
N LEU A 39 -1.69 -8.92 1.61
CA LEU A 39 -1.36 -9.22 3.00
C LEU A 39 -2.60 -9.77 3.69
N ALA A 40 -2.47 -10.95 4.31
CA ALA A 40 -3.59 -11.63 4.95
C ALA A 40 -4.82 -11.84 4.03
N GLY A 41 -4.59 -11.96 2.72
CA GLY A 41 -5.64 -12.14 1.72
C GLY A 41 -6.30 -10.85 1.21
N HIS A 42 -5.84 -9.68 1.67
CA HIS A 42 -6.35 -8.37 1.27
C HIS A 42 -5.31 -7.59 0.45
N LEU A 43 -5.75 -6.92 -0.61
CA LEU A 43 -4.90 -6.08 -1.43
C LEU A 43 -4.66 -4.72 -0.75
N VAL A 44 -3.40 -4.43 -0.48
CA VAL A 44 -2.87 -3.17 0.03
C VAL A 44 -2.16 -2.46 -1.12
N CYS A 45 -2.48 -1.19 -1.36
CA CYS A 45 -1.93 -0.39 -2.47
C CYS A 45 -1.27 0.88 -1.91
N PRO A 46 -0.07 0.79 -1.29
CA PRO A 46 0.45 1.83 -0.39
C PRO A 46 0.53 3.22 -1.02
N ASP A 47 0.95 3.32 -2.28
CA ASP A 47 1.12 4.60 -2.96
C ASP A 47 -0.22 5.19 -3.42
N VAL A 48 -1.17 4.35 -3.81
CA VAL A 48 -2.56 4.75 -4.08
C VAL A 48 -3.21 5.26 -2.79
N ASP A 49 -3.12 4.47 -1.72
CA ASP A 49 -3.73 4.75 -0.41
C ASP A 49 -3.17 6.04 0.19
N THR A 50 -1.87 6.27 0.09
CA THR A 50 -1.25 7.51 0.58
C THR A 50 -1.79 8.73 -0.18
N VAL A 51 -2.03 8.64 -1.49
CA VAL A 51 -2.63 9.76 -2.24
C VAL A 51 -4.11 9.91 -1.90
N LEU A 52 -4.88 8.82 -1.82
CA LEU A 52 -6.29 8.87 -1.39
C LEU A 52 -6.45 9.55 -0.04
N PHE A 53 -5.64 9.16 0.95
CA PHE A 53 -5.72 9.73 2.29
C PHE A 53 -5.22 11.17 2.34
N SER A 54 -4.19 11.51 1.55
CA SER A 54 -3.68 12.89 1.48
C SER A 54 -4.74 13.84 0.95
N GLU A 55 -5.31 13.52 -0.21
CA GLU A 55 -6.28 14.39 -0.88
C GLU A 55 -7.66 14.32 -0.23
N GLY A 56 -8.01 13.21 0.42
CA GLY A 56 -9.19 13.09 1.27
C GLY A 56 -9.04 13.73 2.65
N GLY A 57 -7.89 14.36 2.95
CA GLY A 57 -7.68 15.13 4.18
C GLY A 57 -7.59 14.30 5.46
N ILE A 58 -7.25 13.01 5.37
CA ILE A 58 -7.19 12.08 6.51
C ILE A 58 -5.83 11.37 6.67
N LEU A 59 -4.82 11.74 5.89
CA LEU A 59 -3.49 11.14 5.98
C LEU A 59 -2.82 11.46 7.31
N ASN A 60 -2.18 10.46 7.93
CA ASN A 60 -1.25 10.70 9.03
C ASN A 60 0.01 11.40 8.50
N THR A 61 0.13 12.71 8.75
CA THR A 61 1.25 13.54 8.23
C THR A 61 2.53 13.48 9.08
N ASP A 62 2.49 12.89 10.28
CA ASP A 62 3.70 12.59 11.06
C ASP A 62 4.50 11.47 10.40
N ARG A 63 3.80 10.45 9.90
CA ARG A 63 4.40 9.24 9.31
C ARG A 63 4.40 9.27 7.78
N TRP A 64 3.47 9.99 7.17
CA TRP A 64 3.19 10.05 5.72
C TRP A 64 2.67 8.74 5.11
N TRP A 65 1.99 7.94 5.91
CA TRP A 65 1.27 6.73 5.49
C TRP A 65 0.22 6.39 6.55
N GLY A 66 -0.84 5.68 6.15
CA GLY A 66 -1.97 5.37 7.03
C GLY A 66 -2.85 6.58 7.35
N ILE A 67 -3.93 6.32 8.09
CA ILE A 67 -4.94 7.33 8.44
C ILE A 67 -4.56 8.02 9.76
N GLU A 68 -4.81 9.31 9.87
CA GLU A 68 -4.63 10.09 11.10
C GLU A 68 -5.55 9.55 12.22
N ASP A 69 -4.98 9.44 13.43
CA ASP A 69 -5.65 8.88 14.62
C ASP A 69 -6.29 7.49 14.43
N ASP A 70 -5.78 6.69 13.49
CA ASP A 70 -6.24 5.32 13.30
C ASP A 70 -5.80 4.42 14.45
N THR A 71 -6.69 3.54 14.91
CA THR A 71 -6.36 2.51 15.90
C THR A 71 -5.67 1.33 15.21
N THR A 72 -4.94 0.53 15.97
CA THR A 72 -4.20 -0.63 15.44
C THR A 72 -4.56 -1.91 16.21
N GLU A 73 -5.77 -2.00 16.76
CA GLU A 73 -6.17 -3.08 17.67
C GLU A 73 -6.10 -4.43 16.96
N THR A 74 -6.59 -4.50 15.72
CA THR A 74 -6.53 -5.75 14.92
C THR A 74 -5.08 -6.17 14.66
N HIS A 75 -4.23 -5.21 14.31
CA HIS A 75 -2.81 -5.46 14.05
C HIS A 75 -2.09 -5.97 15.31
N THR A 76 -2.32 -5.32 16.45
CA THR A 76 -1.79 -5.71 17.75
C THR A 76 -2.25 -7.12 18.14
N GLU A 77 -3.55 -7.42 18.05
CA GLU A 77 -4.06 -8.75 18.42
C GLU A 77 -3.50 -9.85 17.50
N ILE A 78 -3.33 -9.60 16.20
CA ILE A 78 -2.68 -10.54 15.28
C ILE A 78 -1.25 -10.84 15.73
N ALA A 79 -0.47 -9.81 16.06
CA ALA A 79 0.90 -9.98 16.54
C ALA A 79 0.95 -10.77 17.86
N GLU A 80 0.07 -10.48 18.81
CA GLU A 80 -0.01 -11.19 20.09
C GLU A 80 -0.48 -12.64 19.93
N LEU A 81 -1.42 -12.93 19.03
CA LEU A 81 -1.82 -14.30 18.69
C LEU A 81 -0.66 -15.07 18.04
N ALA A 82 0.06 -14.44 17.12
CA ALA A 82 1.19 -15.05 16.44
C ALA A 82 2.33 -15.41 17.39
N ASP A 83 2.67 -14.49 18.31
CA ASP A 83 3.68 -14.70 19.36
C ASP A 83 3.26 -15.85 20.29
N ARG A 84 2.02 -15.84 20.79
CA ARG A 84 1.48 -16.94 21.62
C ARG A 84 1.48 -18.29 20.90
N ALA A 85 1.32 -18.29 19.58
CA ALA A 85 1.39 -19.49 18.76
C ALA A 85 2.82 -19.90 18.38
N GLY A 86 3.84 -19.15 18.79
CA GLY A 86 5.26 -19.46 18.56
C GLY A 86 5.78 -19.10 17.16
N PHE A 87 5.14 -18.14 16.48
CA PHE A 87 5.61 -17.64 15.19
C PHE A 87 6.61 -16.50 15.35
N ALA A 88 7.57 -16.40 14.42
CA ALA A 88 8.52 -15.30 14.36
C ALA A 88 7.88 -14.04 13.74
N ASP A 89 8.28 -12.87 14.23
CA ASP A 89 7.91 -11.56 13.71
C ASP A 89 8.79 -11.17 12.50
N GLU A 90 8.57 -11.86 11.39
CA GLU A 90 9.25 -11.57 10.12
C GLU A 90 8.28 -11.69 8.93
N PRO A 91 8.45 -10.91 7.84
CA PRO A 91 7.58 -11.03 6.67
C PRO A 91 7.57 -12.46 6.11
N ARG A 92 6.37 -13.04 5.96
CA ARG A 92 6.20 -14.42 5.45
C ARG A 92 5.51 -14.41 4.10
N TYR A 93 6.26 -14.72 3.05
CA TYR A 93 5.69 -15.02 1.75
C TYR A 93 4.87 -16.31 1.81
N LEU A 94 3.78 -16.37 1.05
CA LEU A 94 3.16 -17.66 0.72
C LEU A 94 4.11 -18.47 -0.16
N SER A 95 3.86 -19.79 -0.25
CA SER A 95 4.69 -20.72 -1.06
C SER A 95 4.76 -20.28 -2.53
N ALA A 96 5.77 -20.77 -3.26
CA ALA A 96 5.96 -20.42 -4.67
C ALA A 96 4.71 -20.70 -5.54
N ASP A 97 4.02 -21.82 -5.31
CA ASP A 97 2.78 -22.15 -5.99
C ASP A 97 1.69 -21.12 -5.66
N GLU A 98 1.52 -20.80 -4.37
CA GLU A 98 0.54 -19.83 -3.91
C GLU A 98 0.83 -18.42 -4.45
N GLN A 99 2.09 -18.05 -4.76
CA GLN A 99 2.36 -16.73 -5.33
C GLN A 99 1.66 -16.46 -6.68
N THR A 100 1.14 -17.49 -7.36
CA THR A 100 0.49 -17.35 -8.67
C THR A 100 -0.99 -17.72 -8.69
N THR A 101 -1.51 -18.28 -7.59
CA THR A 101 -2.92 -18.65 -7.44
C THR A 101 -3.74 -17.46 -6.93
N GLY A 102 -5.07 -17.59 -6.95
CA GLY A 102 -5.97 -16.55 -6.47
C GLY A 102 -6.09 -15.36 -7.43
N ARG A 103 -6.06 -14.15 -6.88
CA ARG A 103 -6.26 -12.91 -7.65
C ARG A 103 -5.06 -12.61 -8.52
N GLU A 104 -5.29 -12.41 -9.81
CA GLU A 104 -4.23 -12.10 -10.77
C GLU A 104 -3.43 -10.86 -10.37
N ILE A 105 -4.09 -9.81 -9.90
CA ILE A 105 -3.44 -8.56 -9.49
C ILE A 105 -2.48 -8.72 -8.30
N SER A 106 -2.69 -9.75 -7.47
CA SER A 106 -1.86 -10.01 -6.29
C SER A 106 -0.61 -10.84 -6.56
N ARG A 107 -0.47 -11.35 -7.80
CA ARG A 107 0.58 -12.32 -8.13
C ARG A 107 1.96 -11.78 -7.75
N TRP A 108 2.78 -12.68 -7.23
CA TRP A 108 4.17 -12.45 -6.83
C TRP A 108 4.40 -11.65 -5.54
N ARG A 109 3.36 -11.06 -4.93
CA ARG A 109 3.50 -10.34 -3.66
C ARG A 109 2.43 -10.74 -2.65
N ARG A 110 2.28 -12.05 -2.42
CA ARG A 110 1.33 -12.61 -1.46
C ARG A 110 2.01 -12.98 -0.14
N PHE A 111 1.50 -12.46 0.97
CA PHE A 111 2.05 -12.59 2.31
C PHE A 111 1.02 -13.13 3.29
N SER A 112 1.49 -13.97 4.21
CA SER A 112 0.71 -14.38 5.37
C SER A 112 0.49 -13.20 6.32
N GLY A 113 -0.69 -13.14 6.93
CA GLY A 113 -0.99 -12.19 8.02
C GLY A 113 -0.36 -12.56 9.37
N VAL A 114 0.25 -13.75 9.52
CA VAL A 114 0.85 -14.18 10.79
C VAL A 114 1.94 -13.23 11.29
N ALA A 115 2.59 -12.51 10.38
CA ALA A 115 3.52 -11.45 10.71
C ALA A 115 3.22 -10.30 9.75
N GLU A 116 2.18 -9.54 10.05
CA GLU A 116 1.88 -8.29 9.37
C GLU A 116 3.09 -7.35 9.52
N PHE A 117 4.00 -7.40 8.55
CA PHE A 117 5.27 -6.68 8.60
C PHE A 117 5.11 -5.17 8.37
N MET A 118 3.89 -4.73 8.12
CA MET A 118 3.47 -3.34 8.06
C MET A 118 2.31 -3.14 9.03
N GLU A 119 2.37 -2.06 9.79
CA GLU A 119 1.30 -1.67 10.69
C GLU A 119 0.09 -1.22 9.86
N ILE A 120 -1.03 -1.95 9.99
CA ILE A 120 -2.28 -1.66 9.31
C ILE A 120 -3.28 -1.16 10.35
N GLY A 121 -3.71 0.09 10.19
CA GLY A 121 -4.75 0.66 11.04
C GLY A 121 -6.11 0.04 10.78
N ASP A 122 -7.03 0.14 11.74
CA ASP A 122 -8.35 -0.50 11.64
C ASP A 122 -9.23 0.16 10.57
N ARG A 123 -9.16 1.49 10.41
CA ARG A 123 -9.83 2.21 9.31
C ARG A 123 -9.13 1.96 7.98
N ASP A 124 -7.80 1.94 7.96
CA ASP A 124 -7.00 1.59 6.79
C ASP A 124 -7.34 0.18 6.27
N ARG A 125 -7.49 -0.79 7.18
CA ARG A 125 -7.95 -2.16 6.87
C ARG A 125 -9.31 -2.19 6.21
N ALA A 126 -10.24 -1.30 6.58
CA ALA A 126 -11.55 -1.22 5.95
C ALA A 126 -11.45 -0.85 4.46
N VAL A 127 -10.47 -0.01 4.09
CA VAL A 127 -10.19 0.34 2.69
C VAL A 127 -9.68 -0.89 1.93
N HIS A 128 -8.74 -1.65 2.52
CA HIS A 128 -8.23 -2.89 1.93
C HIS A 128 -9.31 -3.94 1.74
N LEU A 129 -10.20 -4.11 2.72
CA LEU A 129 -11.34 -5.03 2.65
C LEU A 129 -12.28 -4.65 1.51
N LEU A 130 -12.73 -3.39 1.47
CA LEU A 130 -13.64 -2.91 0.42
C LEU A 130 -13.01 -3.03 -0.97
N ARG A 131 -11.74 -2.62 -1.12
CA ARG A 131 -10.98 -2.78 -2.37
C ARG A 131 -10.98 -4.24 -2.83
N THR A 132 -10.62 -5.13 -1.91
CA THR A 132 -10.52 -6.57 -2.21
C THR A 132 -11.87 -7.14 -2.62
N SER A 133 -12.95 -6.79 -1.90
CA SER A 133 -14.30 -7.23 -2.25
C SER A 133 -14.74 -6.76 -3.63
N LEU A 134 -14.48 -5.51 -3.99
CA LEU A 134 -14.85 -4.99 -5.31
C LEU A 134 -14.04 -5.64 -6.44
N LEU A 135 -12.76 -5.96 -6.20
CA LEU A 135 -11.95 -6.75 -7.15
C LEU A 135 -12.52 -8.17 -7.31
N ASP A 136 -12.96 -8.79 -6.21
CA ASP A 136 -13.61 -10.11 -6.24
C ASP A 136 -14.97 -10.08 -6.96
N GLU A 137 -15.66 -8.93 -6.98
CA GLU A 137 -16.83 -8.67 -7.82
C GLU A 137 -16.49 -8.42 -9.32
N GLY A 138 -15.21 -8.47 -9.69
CA GLY A 138 -14.74 -8.33 -11.06
C GLY A 138 -14.48 -6.89 -11.52
N LYS A 139 -14.43 -5.91 -10.59
CA LYS A 139 -13.94 -4.56 -10.92
C LYS A 139 -12.44 -4.59 -11.19
N ARG A 140 -11.98 -3.69 -12.06
CA ARG A 140 -10.56 -3.40 -12.24
C ARG A 140 -10.06 -2.45 -11.15
N LEU A 141 -8.76 -2.44 -10.86
CA LEU A 141 -8.17 -1.55 -9.85
C LEU A 141 -8.49 -0.07 -10.13
N THR A 142 -8.45 0.34 -11.39
CA THR A 142 -8.83 1.69 -11.83
C THR A 142 -10.27 2.05 -11.43
N GLU A 143 -11.22 1.12 -11.56
CA GLU A 143 -12.61 1.35 -11.19
C GLU A 143 -12.79 1.41 -9.67
N VAL A 144 -12.06 0.55 -8.94
CA VAL A 144 -12.07 0.53 -7.47
C VAL A 144 -11.47 1.81 -6.90
N ILE A 145 -10.35 2.29 -7.45
CA ILE A 145 -9.72 3.55 -7.04
C ILE A 145 -10.66 4.71 -7.26
N LYS A 146 -11.38 4.75 -8.38
CA LYS A 146 -12.39 5.78 -8.63
C LYS A 146 -13.51 5.76 -7.58
N ILE A 147 -14.05 4.58 -7.25
CA ILE A 147 -15.08 4.43 -6.21
C ILE A 147 -14.58 4.93 -4.86
N LEU A 148 -13.34 4.58 -4.48
CA LEU A 148 -12.74 5.04 -3.24
C LEU A 148 -12.47 6.56 -3.25
N ALA A 149 -11.96 7.09 -4.37
CA ALA A 149 -11.73 8.53 -4.53
C ALA A 149 -13.04 9.32 -4.38
N ASP A 150 -14.13 8.87 -5.00
CA ASP A 150 -15.46 9.46 -4.85
C ASP A 150 -15.94 9.41 -3.38
N ALA A 151 -15.70 8.28 -2.68
CA ALA A 151 -16.08 8.11 -1.28
C ALA A 151 -15.24 8.97 -0.30
N PHE A 152 -14.00 9.30 -0.66
CA PHE A 152 -13.12 10.20 0.09
C PHE A 152 -13.20 11.65 -0.38
N GLU A 153 -14.11 11.99 -1.30
CA GLU A 153 -14.28 13.34 -1.86
C GLU A 153 -12.98 13.90 -2.48
N VAL A 154 -12.20 13.05 -3.15
CA VAL A 154 -10.94 13.40 -3.81
C VAL A 154 -11.21 14.08 -5.16
N ASP A 155 -10.78 15.34 -5.31
CA ASP A 155 -11.02 16.15 -6.52
C ASP A 155 -10.10 15.80 -7.71
N ILE A 156 -8.90 15.24 -7.44
CA ILE A 156 -7.95 14.89 -8.48
C ILE A 156 -8.38 13.61 -9.22
N ASN A 157 -7.98 13.49 -10.49
CA ASN A 157 -8.12 12.24 -11.23
C ASN A 157 -6.99 11.27 -10.84
N LEU A 158 -7.22 10.46 -9.81
CA LEU A 158 -6.29 9.42 -9.36
C LEU A 158 -6.51 8.10 -10.12
N ILE A 159 -5.45 7.58 -10.74
CA ILE A 159 -5.45 6.29 -11.44
C ILE A 159 -4.23 5.45 -11.06
N PRO A 160 -4.32 4.11 -11.09
CA PRO A 160 -3.14 3.27 -10.95
C PRO A 160 -2.31 3.32 -12.23
N MET A 161 -1.01 3.05 -12.13
CA MET A 161 -0.17 2.91 -13.32
C MET A 161 -0.54 1.70 -14.19
N SER A 162 -1.22 0.70 -13.60
CA SER A 162 -1.61 -0.55 -14.25
C SER A 162 -2.79 -1.21 -13.52
N ASP A 163 -3.70 -1.84 -14.27
CA ASP A 163 -4.68 -2.81 -13.74
C ASP A 163 -4.07 -4.23 -13.66
N ASP A 164 -2.95 -4.47 -14.34
CA ASP A 164 -2.22 -5.74 -14.36
C ASP A 164 -1.25 -5.86 -13.17
N PRO A 165 -0.92 -7.09 -12.72
CA PRO A 165 0.05 -7.29 -11.65
C PRO A 165 1.44 -6.77 -12.02
N VAL A 166 1.97 -5.87 -11.19
CA VAL A 166 3.34 -5.38 -11.26
C VAL A 166 3.98 -5.52 -9.89
N ALA A 167 5.19 -6.07 -9.81
CA ALA A 167 5.88 -6.32 -8.55
C ALA A 167 7.33 -5.85 -8.59
N THR A 168 7.70 -4.96 -7.66
CA THR A 168 9.09 -4.56 -7.45
C THR A 168 9.87 -5.65 -6.71
N LEU A 169 10.86 -6.25 -7.37
CA LEU A 169 11.70 -7.33 -6.82
C LEU A 169 13.13 -6.84 -6.62
N ILE A 170 13.74 -7.10 -5.46
CA ILE A 170 15.15 -6.83 -5.21
C ILE A 170 15.94 -8.14 -5.31
N HIS A 171 16.95 -8.16 -6.17
CA HIS A 171 17.92 -9.24 -6.24
C HIS A 171 19.08 -8.94 -5.29
N THR A 172 19.50 -9.92 -4.50
CA THR A 172 20.59 -9.78 -3.52
C THR A 172 21.69 -10.82 -3.77
N GLU A 173 22.92 -10.50 -3.38
CA GLU A 173 24.12 -11.37 -3.55
C GLU A 173 23.99 -12.76 -2.93
N ALA A 174 23.06 -12.97 -2.01
CA ALA A 174 22.79 -14.29 -1.42
C ALA A 174 22.07 -15.26 -2.37
N ASP A 175 21.82 -14.86 -3.63
CA ASP A 175 20.92 -15.53 -4.60
C ASP A 175 19.49 -15.76 -4.06
N GLU A 176 19.18 -15.11 -2.93
CA GLU A 176 17.84 -15.02 -2.38
C GLU A 176 17.14 -13.83 -3.05
N LEU A 177 16.08 -14.14 -3.79
CA LEU A 177 15.16 -13.15 -4.37
C LEU A 177 14.36 -12.51 -3.22
N LYS A 178 14.96 -11.50 -2.55
CA LYS A 178 14.29 -10.73 -1.49
C LYS A 178 13.42 -9.66 -2.14
N ARG A 179 12.16 -9.99 -2.43
CA ARG A 179 11.18 -9.00 -2.92
C ARG A 179 11.03 -7.89 -1.86
N TYR A 180 10.89 -6.64 -2.32
CA TYR A 180 11.15 -5.42 -1.53
C TYR A 180 10.57 -5.49 -0.10
N LYS A 181 11.45 -5.51 0.92
CA LYS A 181 11.04 -5.28 2.31
C LYS A 181 10.77 -3.79 2.44
N ASN A 182 9.56 -3.41 2.84
CA ASN A 182 9.28 -2.06 3.33
C ASN A 182 10.40 -1.65 4.29
N LYS A 183 10.96 -0.45 4.05
CA LYS A 183 12.17 0.05 4.71
C LYS A 183 12.17 -0.30 6.21
N PRO A 184 13.21 -0.97 6.75
CA PRO A 184 13.43 -0.92 8.18
C PRO A 184 13.61 0.55 8.57
N ARG A 185 12.97 0.94 9.68
CA ARG A 185 13.22 2.20 10.41
C ARG A 185 14.70 2.57 10.26
N ARG A 186 15.00 3.80 9.82
CA ARG A 186 16.37 4.36 9.68
C ARG A 186 17.27 3.91 10.85
N THR A 187 17.96 2.79 10.72
CA THR A 187 19.16 2.52 11.50
C THR A 187 20.23 3.33 10.82
N LYS A 188 20.62 4.42 11.48
CA LYS A 188 21.78 5.23 11.09
C LYS A 188 22.95 4.29 10.86
N VAL A 189 23.34 4.11 9.60
CA VAL A 189 24.59 3.46 9.24
C VAL A 189 25.69 4.32 9.87
N LYS A 190 26.35 3.80 10.91
CA LYS A 190 27.58 4.41 11.41
C LYS A 190 28.63 4.30 10.29
N PRO A 191 29.33 5.39 9.95
CA PRO A 191 30.41 5.29 8.98
C PRO A 191 31.50 4.39 9.56
N LEU A 192 31.90 3.39 8.77
CA LEU A 192 33.09 2.61 9.03
C LEU A 192 34.29 3.56 8.98
N ARG A 193 35.10 3.53 10.05
CA ARG A 193 36.41 4.19 10.11
C ARG A 193 37.42 3.39 9.30
#